data_AF-Q13W73-F1
#
_entry.id   AF-Q13W73-F1
#
_cell.length_a   1.000
_cell.length_b   1.000
_cell.length_c   1.000
_cell.angle_alpha   90.00
_cell.angle_beta   90.00
_cell.angle_gamma   90.00
#
_symmetry.space_group_name_H-M   'P 1'
#
loop_
_entity.id
_entity.type
_entity.pdbx_description
1 polymer ?
#
loop_
_entity_poly.entity_id
_entity_poly.type
_entity_poly.pdbx_seq_one_letter_code
_entity_poly.pdbx_strand_id
1 'polypeptide(L)'
;MVVSMAIFAIIGQGDAGSEKLPGKIESAFPANFLKIRDNTWLVASKATVQEVSEQLGITKGESGAAVVLGVSTYFGRANPNIWSWIKEKWEATSG
;
A
#
# COMPACT_ATOMS: atom_id res chain seq x y z
N MET A 1 0.52 23.92 -4.35
CA MET A 1 -0.44 22.79 -4.44
C MET A 1 0.01 21.76 -3.44
N VAL A 2 -0.75 21.53 -2.37
CA VAL A 2 -0.42 20.50 -1.37
C VAL A 2 -0.68 19.16 -2.04
N VAL A 3 0.37 18.37 -2.27
CA VAL A 3 0.21 17.05 -2.90
C VAL A 3 -0.13 16.07 -1.78
N SER A 4 -1.42 15.78 -1.65
CA SER A 4 -1.96 14.89 -0.62
C SER A 4 -1.50 13.45 -0.84
N MET A 5 -0.94 12.79 0.18
CA MET A 5 -0.67 11.34 0.12
C MET A 5 -1.95 10.57 0.41
N ALA A 6 -2.32 9.67 -0.50
CA ALA A 6 -3.36 8.68 -0.30
C ALA A 6 -2.78 7.39 0.28
N ILE A 7 -3.62 6.63 0.96
CA ILE A 7 -3.28 5.29 1.42
C ILE A 7 -3.93 4.28 0.48
N PHE A 8 -3.18 3.23 0.14
CA PHE A 8 -3.63 2.13 -0.67
C PHE A 8 -3.45 0.82 0.08
N ALA A 9 -4.45 -0.06 0.00
CA ALA A 9 -4.34 -1.44 0.45
C ALA A 9 -3.93 -2.32 -0.73
N ILE A 10 -2.92 -3.16 -0.51
CA ILE A 10 -2.43 -4.14 -1.48
C ILE A 10 -2.72 -5.52 -0.91
N ILE A 11 -3.50 -6.31 -1.65
CA ILE A 11 -3.87 -7.68 -1.27
C ILE A 11 -3.33 -8.62 -2.34
N GLY A 12 -2.20 -9.27 -2.07
CA GLY A 12 -1.62 -10.28 -2.94
C GLY A 12 -2.39 -11.60 -2.89
N GLN A 13 -2.53 -12.26 -4.04
CA GLN A 13 -3.33 -13.48 -4.18
C GLN A 13 -2.54 -14.77 -3.90
N GLY A 14 -1.21 -14.70 -3.75
CA GLY A 14 -0.38 -15.85 -3.40
C GLY A 14 -0.10 -16.81 -4.56
N ASP A 15 -0.23 -16.34 -5.79
CA ASP A 15 0.11 -17.01 -7.04
C ASP A 15 1.61 -16.91 -7.38
N ALA A 16 2.03 -17.54 -8.48
CA ALA A 16 3.43 -17.53 -8.91
C ALA A 16 3.95 -16.09 -9.12
N GLY A 17 5.09 -15.75 -8.50
CA GLY A 17 5.68 -14.41 -8.56
C GLY A 17 5.34 -13.53 -7.35
N SER A 18 4.38 -13.93 -6.50
CA SER A 18 4.00 -13.22 -5.26
C SER A 18 5.17 -13.03 -4.30
N GLU A 19 6.18 -13.90 -4.35
CA GLU A 19 7.37 -13.81 -3.50
C GLU A 19 8.19 -12.54 -3.72
N LYS A 20 8.01 -11.88 -4.88
CA LYS A 20 8.70 -10.63 -5.25
C LYS A 20 7.97 -9.39 -4.73
N LEU A 21 6.67 -9.49 -4.45
CA LEU A 21 5.83 -8.37 -4.04
C LEU A 21 6.35 -7.65 -2.78
N PRO A 22 6.81 -8.33 -1.70
CA PRO A 22 7.36 -7.66 -0.53
C PRO A 22 8.56 -6.75 -0.87
N GLY A 23 9.53 -7.28 -1.63
CA GLY A 23 10.74 -6.52 -2.01
C GLY A 23 10.42 -5.34 -2.95
N LYS A 24 9.42 -5.49 -3.82
CA LYS A 24 8.93 -4.40 -4.68
C LYS A 24 8.27 -3.29 -3.87
N ILE A 25 7.46 -3.65 -2.87
CA ILE A 25 6.83 -2.67 -1.96
C ILE A 25 7.89 -1.91 -1.17
N GLU A 26 8.84 -2.62 -0.56
CA GLU A 26 9.94 -2.03 0.22
C GLU A 26 10.78 -1.06 -0.61
N SER A 27 11.08 -1.42 -1.86
CA SER A 27 11.87 -0.59 -2.76
C SER A 27 11.09 0.61 -3.30
N ALA A 28 9.80 0.44 -3.61
CA ALA A 28 8.95 1.48 -4.20
C ALA A 28 8.50 2.54 -3.19
N PHE A 29 8.31 2.14 -1.92
CA PHE A 29 7.72 2.99 -0.89
C PHE A 29 8.57 3.01 0.40
N PRO A 30 9.85 3.42 0.35
CA PRO A 30 10.71 3.42 1.52
C PRO A 30 10.07 4.24 2.66
N ALA A 31 9.96 3.63 3.84
CA ALA A 31 9.31 4.19 5.04
C ALA A 31 7.81 4.56 4.88
N ASN A 32 7.18 4.23 3.75
CA ASN A 32 5.78 4.55 3.43
C ASN A 32 4.97 3.28 3.11
N PHE A 33 5.32 2.18 3.76
CA PHE A 33 4.52 0.95 3.74
C PHE A 33 4.34 0.41 5.15
N LEU A 34 3.30 -0.39 5.34
CA LEU A 34 3.05 -1.16 6.55
C LEU A 34 2.52 -2.54 6.16
N LYS A 35 3.18 -3.60 6.62
CA LYS A 35 2.65 -4.96 6.50
C LYS A 35 1.56 -5.16 7.56
N ILE A 36 0.33 -5.48 7.13
CA ILE A 36 -0.75 -5.80 8.07
C ILE A 36 -0.59 -7.25 8.52
N ARG A 37 -0.66 -8.19 7.56
CA ARG A 37 -0.55 -9.64 7.78
C ARG A 37 -0.43 -10.34 6.43
N ASP A 38 0.20 -11.51 6.42
CA ASP A 38 0.26 -12.41 5.25
C ASP A 38 0.68 -11.64 3.98
N ASN A 39 -0.10 -11.74 2.90
CA ASN A 39 0.10 -11.00 1.65
C ASN A 39 -0.70 -9.69 1.60
N THR A 40 -0.84 -8.99 2.73
CA THR A 40 -1.57 -7.72 2.81
C THR A 40 -0.72 -6.60 3.37
N TRP A 41 -0.70 -5.49 2.64
CA TRP A 41 0.05 -4.28 2.99
C TRP A 41 -0.81 -3.03 2.84
N LEU A 42 -0.41 -1.99 3.57
CA LEU A 42 -0.78 -0.61 3.27
C LEU A 42 0.44 0.10 2.70
N VAL A 43 0.21 0.98 1.73
CA VAL A 43 1.22 1.89 1.21
C VAL A 43 0.66 3.30 1.18
N ALA A 44 1.51 4.29 1.47
CA ALA A 44 1.17 5.70 1.38
C ALA A 44 1.91 6.29 0.17
N SER A 45 1.18 6.90 -0.75
CA SER A 45 1.75 7.44 -1.99
C SER A 45 0.96 8.64 -2.51
N LYS A 46 1.63 9.48 -3.29
CA LYS A 46 1.00 10.57 -4.07
C LYS A 46 0.47 10.10 -5.42
N ALA A 47 0.80 8.87 -5.79
CA ALA A 47 0.38 8.25 -7.03
C ALA A 47 -1.11 7.86 -6.99
N THR A 48 -1.70 7.63 -8.15
CA THR A 48 -3.02 7.01 -8.31
C THR A 48 -2.95 5.51 -8.05
N VAL A 49 -4.11 4.87 -7.88
CA VAL A 49 -4.21 3.41 -7.70
C VAL A 49 -3.58 2.64 -8.88
N GLN A 50 -3.72 3.15 -10.10
CA GLN A 50 -3.17 2.55 -11.31
C GLN A 50 -1.64 2.67 -11.32
N GLU A 51 -1.11 3.85 -11.03
CA GLU A 51 0.34 4.08 -10.97
C GLU A 51 0.99 3.24 -9.87
N VAL A 52 0.34 3.04 -8.71
CA VAL A 52 0.82 2.12 -7.67
C VAL A 52 0.88 0.68 -8.19
N SER A 53 -0.16 0.21 -8.90
CA SER A 53 -0.18 -1.12 -9.50
C SER A 53 0.92 -1.31 -10.54
N GLU A 54 1.15 -0.30 -11.38
CA GLU A 54 2.21 -0.29 -12.40
C GLU A 54 3.60 -0.27 -11.78
N GLN A 55 3.84 0.59 -10.78
CA GLN A 55 5.11 0.72 -10.07
C GLN A 55 5.49 -0.59 -9.36
N LEU A 56 4.51 -1.33 -8.86
CA LEU A 56 4.71 -2.63 -8.23
C LEU A 56 4.82 -3.79 -9.24
N GLY A 57 4.62 -3.53 -10.54
CA GLY A 57 4.66 -4.57 -11.58
C GLY A 57 3.47 -5.52 -11.54
N ILE A 58 2.40 -5.19 -10.80
CA ILE A 58 1.20 -6.03 -10.65
C ILE A 58 0.43 -6.07 -11.97
N THR A 59 0.26 -4.93 -12.64
CA THR A 59 -0.47 -4.83 -13.92
C THR A 59 0.10 -5.75 -15.01
N LYS A 60 1.42 -6.03 -14.95
CA LYS A 60 2.13 -6.89 -15.90
C LYS A 60 2.36 -8.32 -15.40
N GLY A 61 1.92 -8.64 -14.18
CA GLY A 61 2.16 -9.94 -13.54
C GLY A 61 3.61 -10.19 -13.12
N GLU A 62 4.47 -9.17 -13.07
CA GLU A 62 5.89 -9.31 -12.72
C GLU A 62 6.11 -9.66 -11.23
N SER A 63 5.14 -9.31 -10.39
CA SER A 63 5.14 -9.48 -8.94
C SER A 63 4.00 -10.37 -8.43
N GLY A 64 3.45 -11.23 -9.30
CA GLY A 64 2.23 -11.99 -9.05
C GLY A 64 0.96 -11.13 -9.15
N ALA A 65 -0.19 -11.76 -8.92
CA ALA A 65 -1.48 -11.10 -8.89
C ALA A 65 -1.74 -10.45 -7.53
N ALA A 66 -2.22 -9.21 -7.57
CA ALA A 66 -2.64 -8.48 -6.38
C ALA A 66 -3.76 -7.51 -6.73
N VAL A 67 -4.57 -7.17 -5.74
CA VAL A 67 -5.58 -6.12 -5.84
C VAL A 67 -5.06 -4.88 -5.11
N VAL A 68 -5.10 -3.74 -5.79
CA VAL A 68 -4.76 -2.43 -5.20
C VAL A 68 -6.04 -1.64 -5.00
N LEU A 69 -6.28 -1.17 -3.78
CA LEU A 69 -7.49 -0.44 -3.38
C LEU A 69 -7.11 0.92 -2.82
N GLY A 70 -7.75 1.99 -3.27
CA GLY A 70 -7.64 3.29 -2.61
C GLY A 70 -8.45 3.32 -1.33
N VAL A 71 -7.83 3.70 -0.21
CA VAL A 71 -8.48 3.79 1.10
C VAL A 71 -9.01 5.20 1.30
N SER A 72 -10.33 5.35 1.37
CA SER A 72 -11.01 6.63 1.65
C SER A 72 -11.40 6.79 3.12
N THR A 73 -11.63 5.69 3.82
CA THR A 73 -12.05 5.65 5.23
C THR A 73 -11.49 4.40 5.90
N TYR A 74 -11.34 4.42 7.23
CA TYR A 74 -10.99 3.24 8.03
C TYR A 74 -11.82 3.19 9.31
N PHE A 75 -12.23 1.99 9.72
CA PHE A 75 -13.00 1.74 10.94
C PHE A 75 -12.87 0.27 11.36
N GLY A 76 -13.06 -0.03 12.65
CA GLY A 76 -13.09 -1.39 13.18
C GLY A 76 -12.07 -1.64 14.30
N ARG A 77 -11.85 -2.92 14.62
CA ARG A 77 -10.86 -3.35 15.63
C ARG A 77 -9.62 -3.90 14.93
N ALA A 78 -8.49 -3.23 15.13
CA ALA A 78 -7.18 -3.67 14.65
C ALA A 78 -6.10 -3.40 15.70
N ASN A 79 -4.86 -3.81 15.40
CA ASN A 79 -3.70 -3.46 16.22
C ASN A 79 -3.56 -1.92 16.27
N PRO A 80 -3.40 -1.30 17.45
CA PRO A 80 -3.23 0.15 17.58
C PRO A 80 -2.16 0.74 16.66
N ASN A 81 -1.08 -0.01 16.36
CA ASN A 81 -0.02 0.45 15.48
C ASN A 81 -0.51 0.72 14.04
N ILE A 82 -1.49 -0.04 13.56
CA ILE A 82 -2.08 0.16 12.22
C ILE A 82 -2.84 1.50 12.19
N TRP A 83 -3.63 1.78 13.24
CA TRP A 83 -4.36 3.04 13.34
C TRP A 83 -3.46 4.25 13.48
N SER A 84 -2.42 4.15 14.30
CA SER A 84 -1.41 5.21 14.43
C SER A 84 -0.73 5.49 13.09
N TRP A 85 -0.35 4.44 12.35
CA TRP A 85 0.29 4.60 11.04
C TRP A 85 -0.64 5.24 10.00
N ILE A 86 -1.89 4.79 9.90
CA ILE A 86 -2.87 5.36 8.96
C ILE A 86 -3.09 6.84 9.27
N LYS A 87 -3.27 7.17 10.56
CA LYS A 87 -3.42 8.55 11.02
C LYS A 87 -2.19 9.40 10.68
N GLU A 88 -0.99 8.92 11.00
CA GLU A 88 0.27 9.60 10.71
C GLU A 88 0.43 9.92 9.22
N LYS A 89 0.15 8.95 8.34
CA LYS A 89 0.31 9.16 6.89
C LYS A 89 -0.75 10.10 6.28
N TRP A 90 -1.94 10.17 6.84
CA TRP A 90 -2.97 11.15 6.45
C TRP A 90 -2.76 12.54 7.08
N GLU A 91 -2.19 12.63 8.26
CA GLU A 91 -1.87 13.92 8.89
C GLU A 91 -0.61 14.55 8.27
N ALA A 92 0.40 13.74 7.92
CA ALA A 92 1.59 14.19 7.17
C ALA A 92 1.26 14.79 5.79
N THR A 93 0.04 14.54 5.32
CA THR A 93 -0.53 15.03 4.08
C THR A 93 -1.21 16.41 4.24
N SER A 94 -1.56 16.77 5.46
CA SER A 94 -2.33 17.98 5.80
C SER A 94 -1.48 19.14 6.35
N GLY A 95 -0.15 18.95 6.48
CA GLY A 95 0.83 19.97 6.88
C GLY A 95 1.68 20.44 5.71
#